data_AF-A0A952XIF3-F1
#
_entry.id   AF-A0A952XIF3-F1
#
_cell.length_a   1.000
_cell.length_b   1.000
_cell.length_c   1.000
_cell.angle_alpha   90.00
_cell.angle_beta   90.00
_cell.angle_gamma   90.00
#
_symmetry.space_group_name_H-M   'P 1'
#
loop_
_entity.id
_entity.type
_entity.pdbx_description
1 polymer ?
#
loop_
_entity_poly.entity_id
_entity_poly.type
_entity_poly.pdbx_seq_one_letter_code
_entity_poly.pdbx_strand_id
1 'polypeptide(L)'
;MNERQRDLFLWVWSRRRQPGRAAIGLRGLAIGALGGVVFAFLLSPGAPSDIPAYNAWGQMFGAIGNTLKAMVLAVPAFGFIGWLGADRVFAAQERMYQDMLAAGARVPEQKPLMQLADRGPALAVAIAFAVIAGLIIALIVAVSLGAL
;
A
#
# COMPACT_ATOMS: atom_id res chain seq x y z
N MET A 1 -7.83 14.57 -20.01
CA MET A 1 -8.83 13.90 -19.16
C MET A 1 -10.20 14.20 -19.74
N ASN A 2 -11.07 13.20 -19.92
CA ASN A 2 -12.40 13.42 -20.49
C ASN A 2 -13.31 14.16 -19.48
N GLU A 3 -14.35 14.87 -19.92
CA GLU A 3 -15.23 15.65 -19.01
C GLU A 3 -15.87 14.76 -17.94
N ARG A 4 -16.36 13.58 -18.32
CA ARG A 4 -16.92 12.60 -17.36
C ARG A 4 -15.89 12.09 -16.35
N GLN A 5 -14.64 11.94 -16.75
CA GLN A 5 -13.56 11.52 -15.87
C GLN A 5 -13.18 12.64 -14.89
N ARG A 6 -13.16 13.89 -15.37
CA ARG A 6 -12.99 15.08 -14.54
C ARG A 6 -14.08 15.17 -13.49
N ASP A 7 -15.32 15.08 -13.91
CA ASP A 7 -16.48 15.22 -13.06
C ASP A 7 -16.55 14.08 -12.03
N LEU A 8 -16.20 12.85 -12.42
CA LEU A 8 -16.09 11.74 -11.48
C LEU A 8 -14.97 11.98 -10.47
N PHE A 9 -13.81 12.44 -10.92
CA PHE A 9 -12.70 12.77 -10.02
C PHE A 9 -13.14 13.85 -9.01
N LEU A 10 -13.72 14.96 -9.47
CA LEU A 10 -14.22 16.03 -8.61
C LEU A 10 -15.25 15.51 -7.59
N TRP A 11 -16.21 14.69 -8.04
CA TRP A 11 -17.21 14.09 -7.15
C TRP A 11 -16.58 13.15 -6.12
N VAL A 12 -15.70 12.24 -6.54
CA VAL A 12 -15.04 11.27 -5.65
C VAL A 12 -14.13 11.98 -4.65
N TRP A 13 -13.32 12.92 -5.14
CA TRP A 13 -12.36 13.63 -4.32
C TRP A 13 -13.03 14.57 -3.32
N SER A 14 -14.11 15.26 -3.71
CA SER A 14 -14.89 16.12 -2.80
C SER A 14 -15.39 15.38 -1.55
N ARG A 15 -15.69 14.08 -1.69
CA ARG A 15 -16.08 13.19 -0.58
C ARG A 15 -14.87 12.62 0.15
N ARG A 16 -13.85 12.15 -0.59
CA ARG A 16 -12.65 11.54 0.00
C ARG A 16 -11.81 12.50 0.83
N ARG A 17 -11.86 13.81 0.55
CA ARG A 17 -11.11 14.82 1.30
C ARG A 17 -11.75 15.19 2.65
N GLN A 18 -13.00 14.82 2.92
CA GLN A 18 -13.73 15.17 4.15
C GLN A 18 -13.03 14.74 5.46
N PRO A 19 -12.43 13.53 5.57
CA PRO A 19 -11.70 13.12 6.77
C PRO A 19 -10.42 13.94 7.01
N GLY A 20 -9.96 14.69 6.01
CA GLY A 20 -8.75 15.51 6.09
C GLY A 20 -7.45 14.74 5.86
N ARG A 21 -6.38 15.52 5.67
CA ARG A 21 -5.01 15.04 5.39
C ARG A 21 -4.48 14.11 6.49
N ALA A 22 -4.70 14.49 7.76
CA ALA A 22 -4.21 13.74 8.92
C ALA A 22 -4.81 12.32 8.99
N ALA A 23 -6.11 12.17 8.77
CA ALA A 23 -6.78 10.87 8.80
C ALA A 23 -6.27 9.93 7.69
N ILE A 24 -5.99 10.48 6.50
CA ILE A 24 -5.45 9.70 5.38
C ILE A 24 -3.99 9.32 5.63
N GLY A 25 -3.20 10.23 6.19
CA GLY A 25 -1.84 9.94 6.65
C GLY A 25 -1.82 8.80 7.68
N LEU A 26 -2.69 8.82 8.68
CA LEU A 26 -2.80 7.75 9.68
C LEU A 26 -3.17 6.39 9.06
N ARG A 27 -4.04 6.38 8.05
CA ARG A 27 -4.34 5.15 7.29
C ARG A 27 -3.12 4.65 6.53
N GLY A 28 -2.38 5.55 5.88
CA GLY A 28 -1.11 5.22 5.24
C GLY A 28 -0.09 4.64 6.22
N LEU A 29 0.01 5.23 7.41
CA LEU A 29 0.86 4.77 8.49
C LEU A 29 0.47 3.36 8.94
N ALA A 30 -0.81 3.11 9.18
CA ALA A 30 -1.30 1.81 9.60
C ALA A 30 -1.04 0.72 8.54
N ILE A 31 -1.30 1.01 7.26
CA ILE A 31 -1.03 0.09 6.15
C ILE A 31 0.47 -0.20 6.05
N GLY A 32 1.31 0.84 6.15
CA GLY A 32 2.76 0.70 6.19
C GLY A 32 3.22 -0.17 7.36
N ALA A 33 2.75 0.11 8.57
CA ALA A 33 3.08 -0.65 9.77
C ALA A 33 2.71 -2.14 9.63
N LEU A 34 1.54 -2.46 9.06
CA LEU A 34 1.15 -3.83 8.73
C LEU A 34 2.10 -4.48 7.71
N GLY A 35 2.53 -3.73 6.69
CA GLY A 35 3.56 -4.19 5.76
C GLY A 35 4.89 -4.50 6.46
N GLY A 36 5.31 -3.68 7.42
CA GLY A 36 6.49 -3.91 8.24
C GLY A 36 6.38 -5.15 9.13
N VAL A 37 5.19 -5.44 9.67
CA VAL A 37 4.90 -6.68 10.41
C VAL A 37 5.07 -7.90 9.50
N VAL A 38 4.43 -7.90 8.33
CA VAL A 38 4.54 -9.00 7.36
C VAL A 38 5.99 -9.19 6.91
N PHE A 39 6.70 -8.09 6.62
CA PHE A 39 8.11 -8.12 6.25
C PHE A 39 8.98 -8.74 7.35
N ALA A 40 8.80 -8.34 8.62
CA ALA A 40 9.55 -8.90 9.74
C ALA A 40 9.31 -10.40 9.93
N PHE A 41 8.10 -10.88 9.67
CA PHE A 41 7.80 -12.32 9.70
C PHE A 41 8.45 -13.08 8.54
N LEU A 42 8.43 -12.53 7.33
CA LEU A 42 9.08 -13.15 6.17
C LEU A 42 10.60 -13.24 6.33
N LEU A 43 11.20 -12.24 6.99
CA LEU A 43 12.63 -12.18 7.21
C LEU A 43 13.09 -12.90 8.49
N SER A 44 12.17 -13.50 9.25
CA SER A 44 12.50 -14.15 10.52
C SER A 44 13.49 -15.30 10.26
N PRO A 45 14.76 -15.16 10.68
CA PRO A 45 15.79 -16.15 10.39
C PRO A 45 15.74 -17.33 11.37
N GLY A 46 14.71 -17.43 12.22
CA GLY A 46 14.63 -18.38 13.32
C GLY A 46 15.50 -17.99 14.52
N ALA A 47 15.82 -18.98 15.36
CA ALA A 47 16.64 -18.80 16.55
C ALA A 47 18.07 -18.40 16.18
N PRO A 48 18.71 -17.50 16.94
CA PRO A 48 20.10 -17.15 16.68
C PRO A 48 21.04 -18.35 16.91
N SER A 49 22.14 -18.39 16.15
CA SER A 49 23.04 -19.56 16.03
C SER A 49 23.84 -19.88 17.28
N ASP A 50 23.82 -19.00 18.27
CA ASP A 50 24.42 -19.15 19.59
C ASP A 50 23.58 -20.01 20.55
N ILE A 51 22.33 -20.35 20.17
CA ILE A 51 21.46 -21.21 20.98
C ILE A 51 21.62 -22.68 20.57
N PRO A 52 22.03 -23.58 21.49
CA PRO A 52 22.20 -24.99 21.19
C PRO A 52 20.92 -25.66 20.69
N ALA A 53 21.06 -26.55 19.70
CA ALA A 53 19.92 -27.19 19.02
C ALA A 53 19.01 -28.04 19.93
N TYR A 54 19.55 -28.57 21.02
CA TYR A 54 18.80 -29.37 21.98
C TYR A 54 17.96 -28.53 22.96
N ASN A 55 18.16 -27.21 23.00
CA ASN A 55 17.41 -26.31 23.90
C ASN A 55 16.16 -25.78 23.20
N ALA A 56 15.11 -26.61 23.11
CA ALA A 56 13.86 -26.27 22.44
C ALA A 56 13.23 -24.96 22.94
N TRP A 57 13.25 -24.72 24.25
CA TRP A 57 12.73 -23.48 24.84
C TRP A 57 13.57 -22.26 24.46
N GLY A 58 14.90 -22.38 24.52
CA GLY A 58 15.82 -21.32 24.08
C GLY A 58 15.65 -20.97 22.61
N GLN A 59 15.49 -21.98 21.75
CA GLN A 59 15.26 -21.75 20.32
C GLN A 59 13.94 -21.02 20.06
N MET A 60 12.86 -21.43 20.72
CA MET A 60 11.56 -20.77 20.58
C MET A 60 11.63 -19.30 21.01
N PHE A 61 12.16 -19.02 22.22
CA PHE A 61 12.27 -17.64 22.70
C PHE A 61 13.27 -16.80 21.91
N GLY A 62 14.37 -17.40 21.43
CA GLY A 62 15.35 -16.72 20.58
C GLY A 62 14.77 -16.33 19.21
N ALA A 63 13.99 -17.22 18.59
CA ALA A 63 13.30 -16.92 17.32
C ALA A 63 12.27 -15.80 17.49
N ILE A 64 11.49 -15.83 18.58
CA ILE A 64 10.56 -14.75 18.92
C ILE A 64 11.33 -13.44 19.14
N GLY A 65 12.43 -13.47 19.90
CA GLY A 65 13.25 -12.30 20.17
C GLY A 65 13.85 -11.66 18.92
N ASN A 66 14.36 -12.45 17.97
CA ASN A 66 14.87 -11.94 16.70
C ASN A 66 13.76 -11.35 15.82
N THR A 67 12.61 -12.02 15.78
CA THR A 67 11.44 -11.51 15.04
C THR A 67 10.96 -10.18 15.61
N LEU A 68 10.92 -10.05 16.94
CA LEU A 68 10.57 -8.78 17.61
C LEU A 68 11.59 -7.68 17.31
N LYS A 69 12.90 -7.97 17.33
CA LYS A 69 13.93 -6.99 16.93
C LYS A 69 13.73 -6.53 15.49
N ALA A 70 13.43 -7.45 14.58
CA ALA A 70 13.11 -7.11 13.18
C ALA A 70 11.84 -6.25 13.10
N MET A 71 10.81 -6.54 13.88
CA MET A 71 9.58 -5.73 13.95
C MET A 71 9.84 -4.31 14.47
N VAL A 72 10.64 -4.17 15.54
CA VAL A 72 10.96 -2.85 16.13
C VAL A 72 11.62 -1.93 15.11
N LEU A 73 12.40 -2.48 14.16
CA LEU A 73 13.01 -1.71 13.08
C LEU A 73 12.07 -1.54 11.88
N ALA A 74 11.41 -2.62 11.45
CA ALA A 74 10.61 -2.63 10.23
C ALA A 74 9.29 -1.85 10.37
N VAL A 75 8.57 -2.03 11.48
CA VAL A 75 7.25 -1.40 11.68
C VAL A 75 7.29 0.13 11.59
N PRO A 76 8.18 0.85 12.31
CA PRO A 76 8.24 2.30 12.19
C PRO A 76 8.75 2.75 10.82
N ALA A 77 9.72 2.04 10.23
CA ALA A 77 10.24 2.39 8.90
C ALA A 77 9.16 2.27 7.82
N PHE A 78 8.47 1.14 7.75
CA PHE A 78 7.38 0.95 6.79
C PHE A 78 6.17 1.82 7.10
N GLY A 79 5.85 2.03 8.38
CA GLY A 79 4.81 2.97 8.79
C GLY A 79 5.08 4.39 8.30
N PHE A 80 6.32 4.87 8.45
CA PHE A 80 6.74 6.18 7.96
C PHE A 80 6.68 6.28 6.44
N ILE A 81 7.13 5.26 5.71
CA ILE A 81 7.03 5.20 4.24
C ILE A 81 5.56 5.24 3.80
N GLY A 82 4.70 4.45 4.45
CA GLY A 82 3.26 4.43 4.18
C GLY A 82 2.60 5.78 4.43
N TRP A 83 2.97 6.47 5.51
CA TRP A 83 2.53 7.82 5.81
C TRP A 83 2.96 8.83 4.74
N LEU A 84 4.25 8.87 4.38
CA LEU A 84 4.78 9.76 3.34
C LEU A 84 4.10 9.52 1.98
N GLY A 85 3.90 8.25 1.60
CA GLY A 85 3.24 7.89 0.37
C GLY A 85 1.79 8.39 0.33
N ALA A 86 1.04 8.16 1.40
CA ALA A 86 -0.34 8.63 1.52
C ALA A 86 -0.43 10.16 1.49
N ASP A 87 0.48 10.84 2.17
CA ASP A 87 0.55 12.29 2.23
C ASP A 87 0.86 12.92 0.86
N ARG A 88 1.84 12.36 0.15
CA ARG A 88 2.19 12.79 -1.21
C ARG A 88 1.04 12.62 -2.19
N VAL A 89 0.36 11.47 -2.16
CA VAL A 89 -0.80 11.20 -3.03
C VAL A 89 -1.94 12.14 -2.70
N PHE A 90 -2.19 12.39 -1.41
CA PHE A 90 -3.20 13.36 -0.99
C PHE A 90 -2.91 14.75 -1.53
N ALA A 91 -1.68 15.25 -1.34
CA ALA A 91 -1.28 16.58 -1.81
C ALA A 91 -1.38 16.70 -3.34
N ALA A 92 -0.99 15.66 -4.08
CA ALA A 92 -1.09 15.63 -5.54
C ALA A 92 -2.55 15.70 -6.00
N GLN A 93 -3.45 14.95 -5.37
CA GLN A 93 -4.88 14.96 -5.73
C GLN A 93 -5.56 16.27 -5.31
N GLU A 94 -5.23 16.83 -4.15
CA GLU A 94 -5.78 18.12 -3.73
C GLU A 94 -5.33 19.24 -4.67
N ARG A 95 -4.06 19.25 -5.10
CA ARG A 95 -3.57 20.22 -6.10
C ARG A 95 -4.37 20.11 -7.41
N MET A 96 -4.52 18.89 -7.92
CA MET A 96 -5.28 18.65 -9.14
C MET A 96 -6.75 19.08 -9.02
N TYR A 97 -7.36 18.87 -7.84
CA TYR A 97 -8.72 19.33 -7.56
C TYR A 97 -8.83 20.85 -7.56
N GLN A 98 -7.92 21.55 -6.91
CA GLN A 98 -7.92 23.02 -6.86
C GLN A 98 -7.65 23.63 -8.24
N ASP A 99 -6.74 23.05 -9.03
CA ASP A 99 -6.46 23.50 -10.40
C ASP A 99 -7.71 23.42 -11.29
N MET A 100 -8.53 22.38 -11.12
CA MET A 100 -9.79 22.22 -11.86
C MET A 100 -10.86 23.23 -11.45
N LEU A 101 -10.98 23.51 -10.14
CA LEU A 101 -11.89 24.54 -9.66
C LEU A 101 -11.45 25.93 -10.14
N ALA A 102 -10.16 26.21 -10.14
CA ALA A 102 -9.60 27.46 -10.66
C ALA A 102 -9.86 27.63 -12.17
N ALA A 103 -9.87 26.53 -12.93
CA ALA A 103 -10.27 26.51 -14.34
C ALA A 103 -11.79 26.65 -14.57
N GLY A 104 -12.58 26.83 -13.51
CA GLY A 104 -14.04 27.04 -13.58
C GLY A 104 -14.88 25.76 -13.56
N ALA A 105 -14.27 24.59 -13.36
CA ALA A 105 -15.03 23.35 -13.20
C ALA A 105 -15.82 23.38 -11.89
N ARG A 106 -17.04 22.80 -11.89
CA ARG A 106 -17.89 22.68 -10.70
C ARG A 106 -18.01 21.23 -10.28
N VAL A 107 -18.08 21.01 -8.97
CA VAL A 107 -18.31 19.66 -8.44
C VAL A 107 -19.73 19.24 -8.80
N PRO A 108 -19.93 18.07 -9.45
CA PRO A 108 -21.27 17.60 -9.79
C PRO A 108 -22.05 17.18 -8.53
N GLU A 109 -23.37 17.41 -8.51
CA GLU A 109 -24.22 16.98 -7.39
C GLU A 109 -24.38 15.45 -7.34
N GLN A 110 -24.45 14.81 -8.50
CA GLN A 110 -24.65 13.37 -8.64
C GLN A 110 -23.40 12.68 -9.18
N LYS A 111 -23.21 11.41 -8.82
CA LYS A 111 -22.08 10.62 -9.28
C LYS A 111 -22.18 10.40 -10.80
N PRO A 112 -21.19 10.82 -11.60
CA PRO A 112 -21.19 10.52 -13.02
C PRO A 112 -21.09 9.01 -13.28
N LEU A 113 -21.94 8.49 -14.17
CA LEU A 113 -21.89 7.10 -14.59
C LEU A 113 -20.80 6.94 -15.68
N MET A 114 -19.77 6.15 -15.38
CA MET A 114 -18.73 5.82 -16.37
C MET A 114 -19.25 4.82 -17.40
N GLN A 115 -19.04 5.11 -18.68
CA GLN A 115 -19.18 4.13 -19.73
C GLN A 115 -17.93 3.23 -19.79
N LEU A 116 -18.05 2.04 -20.41
CA LEU A 116 -16.93 1.10 -20.58
C LEU A 116 -15.71 1.74 -21.25
N ALA A 117 -15.93 2.65 -22.20
CA ALA A 117 -14.88 3.41 -22.88
C ALA A 117 -14.09 4.34 -21.95
N ASP A 118 -14.69 4.82 -20.86
CA ASP A 118 -14.04 5.74 -19.91
C ASP A 118 -13.20 5.00 -18.84
N ARG A 119 -13.24 3.66 -18.82
CA ARG A 119 -12.57 2.80 -17.82
C ARG A 119 -11.11 2.47 -18.14
N GLY A 120 -10.51 3.09 -19.16
CA GLY A 120 -9.11 2.88 -19.53
C GLY A 120 -8.12 2.87 -18.33
N PRO A 121 -8.18 3.85 -17.41
CA PRO A 121 -7.31 3.85 -16.22
C PRO A 121 -7.53 2.64 -15.30
N ALA A 122 -8.77 2.19 -15.13
CA ALA A 122 -9.07 1.02 -14.31
C ALA A 122 -8.56 -0.27 -14.94
N LEU A 123 -8.65 -0.37 -16.28
CA LEU A 123 -8.13 -1.51 -17.03
C LEU A 123 -6.60 -1.60 -16.92
N ALA A 124 -5.92 -0.45 -17.01
CA ALA A 124 -4.46 -0.38 -16.85
C ALA A 124 -4.02 -0.87 -15.46
N VAL A 125 -4.72 -0.46 -14.39
CA VAL A 125 -4.43 -0.94 -13.03
C VAL A 125 -4.70 -2.45 -12.92
N ALA A 126 -5.79 -2.95 -13.51
CA ALA A 126 -6.10 -4.39 -13.49
C ALA A 126 -5.01 -5.22 -14.21
N ILE A 127 -4.52 -4.75 -15.35
CA ILE A 127 -3.42 -5.40 -16.09
C ILE A 127 -2.13 -5.38 -15.26
N ALA A 128 -1.76 -4.22 -14.71
CA ALA A 128 -0.57 -4.11 -13.88
C ALA A 128 -0.63 -5.05 -12.67
N PHE A 129 -1.78 -5.13 -12.00
CA PHE A 129 -2.00 -6.07 -10.92
C PHE A 129 -1.85 -7.52 -11.37
N ALA A 130 -2.44 -7.91 -12.50
CA ALA A 130 -2.33 -9.26 -13.04
C ALA A 130 -0.87 -9.65 -13.37
N VAL A 131 -0.10 -8.72 -13.94
CA VAL A 131 1.33 -8.93 -14.23
C VAL A 131 2.13 -9.10 -12.93
N ILE A 132 1.93 -8.23 -11.95
CA ILE A 132 2.63 -8.33 -10.65
C ILE A 132 2.28 -9.64 -9.94
N ALA A 133 1.00 -9.99 -9.87
CA ALA A 133 0.56 -11.24 -9.27
C ALA A 133 1.14 -12.46 -9.99
N GLY A 134 1.15 -12.45 -11.32
CA GLY A 134 1.75 -13.52 -12.14
C GLY A 134 3.25 -13.67 -11.89
N LEU A 135 3.99 -12.57 -11.81
CA LEU A 135 5.43 -12.59 -11.49
C LEU A 135 5.69 -13.13 -10.09
N ILE A 136 4.90 -12.73 -9.09
CA ILE A 136 5.03 -13.23 -7.72
C ILE A 136 4.79 -14.75 -7.68
N ILE A 137 3.72 -15.23 -8.33
CA ILE A 137 3.41 -16.66 -8.39
C ILE A 137 4.54 -17.43 -9.10
N ALA A 138 5.02 -16.93 -10.24
CA ALA A 138 6.12 -17.54 -10.98
C ALA A 138 7.40 -17.62 -10.13
N LEU A 139 7.72 -16.56 -9.38
CA LEU A 139 8.87 -16.53 -8.48
C LEU A 139 8.73 -17.56 -7.35
N ILE A 140 7.56 -17.64 -6.71
CA ILE A 140 7.29 -18.64 -5.65
C ILE A 140 7.45 -20.06 -6.21
N VAL A 141 6.92 -20.33 -7.40
CA VAL A 141 7.04 -21.64 -8.04
C VAL A 141 8.49 -21.95 -8.38
N ALA A 142 9.23 -21.00 -8.95
CA ALA A 142 10.64 -21.18 -9.30
C ALA A 142 11.51 -21.49 -8.08
N VAL A 143 11.33 -20.76 -6.98
CA VAL A 143 11.99 -21.03 -5.69
C VAL A 143 11.58 -22.39 -5.13
N SER A 144 10.29 -22.74 -5.18
CA SER A 144 9.79 -24.02 -4.67
C SER A 144 10.31 -25.23 -5.45
N LEU A 145 10.63 -25.04 -6.74
CA LEU A 145 11.20 -26.05 -7.62
C LEU A 145 12.74 -26.07 -7.62
N GLY A 146 13.39 -25.19 -6.84
CA GLY A 146 14.85 -25.10 -6.77
C GLY A 146 15.52 -24.59 -8.05
N ALA A 147 14.78 -23.88 -8.91
CA ALA A 147 15.30 -23.29 -10.14
C ALA A 147 16.01 -21.93 -9.90
N LEU A 148 15.94 -21.43 -8.66
CA LEU A 148 16.58 -20.23 -8.11
C LEU A 148 17.10 -20.56 -6.71
#